data_AF-D7KJP6-F1
#
_entry.id   AF-D7KJP6-F1
#
_cell.length_a   1.000
_cell.length_b   1.000
_cell.length_c   1.000
_cell.angle_alpha   90.00
_cell.angle_beta   90.00
_cell.angle_gamma   90.00
#
_symmetry.space_group_name_H-M   'P 1'
#
loop_
_entity.id
_entity.type
_entity.pdbx_description
1 polymer ?
#
loop_
_entity_poly.entity_id
_entity_poly.type
_entity_poly.pdbx_seq_one_letter_code
_entity_poly.pdbx_strand_id
1 'polypeptide(L)'
;TDTKFCSSVLLKNLNTLPASNKDIMNVTVSEAERFAANTYFFISTLLRNAGDERPDLQACAEAYAIVNSAFTNAVSFFKQAYYNKIVKIEKKVSTAVDICKTDFYVPGYKINPLVERNRQTKILVSMEKIVSHMVSS
;
A
#
# COMPACT_ATOMS: atom_id res chain seq x y z
N THR A 1 16.10 -2.20 -2.97
CA THR A 1 15.56 -3.49 -3.47
C THR A 1 14.30 -3.82 -2.71
N ASP A 2 13.44 -4.64 -3.29
CA ASP A 2 12.16 -5.04 -2.69
C ASP A 2 12.37 -5.78 -1.36
N THR A 3 13.38 -6.65 -1.30
CA THR A 3 13.80 -7.37 -0.09
C THR A 3 14.17 -6.43 1.05
N LYS A 4 14.99 -5.40 0.79
CA LYS A 4 15.37 -4.41 1.80
C LYS A 4 14.15 -3.64 2.33
N PHE A 5 13.20 -3.30 1.46
CA PHE A 5 11.96 -2.64 1.88
C PHE A 5 11.13 -3.57 2.78
N CYS A 6 10.85 -4.79 2.34
CA CYS A 6 10.12 -5.80 3.11
C CYS A 6 10.75 -6.06 4.49
N SER A 7 12.07 -6.30 4.53
CA SER A 7 12.78 -6.47 5.80
C SER A 7 12.66 -5.25 6.70
N SER A 8 12.72 -4.04 6.14
CA SER A 8 12.57 -2.81 6.93
C SER A 8 11.17 -2.65 7.53
N VAL A 9 10.13 -3.10 6.83
CA VAL A 9 8.75 -3.09 7.34
C VAL A 9 8.61 -4.03 8.52
N LEU A 10 9.17 -5.24 8.43
CA LEU A 10 9.05 -6.25 9.49
C LEU A 10 9.96 -5.94 10.68
N LEU A 11 11.26 -5.73 10.45
CA LEU A 11 12.26 -5.60 11.52
C LEU A 11 12.07 -4.34 12.38
N LYS A 12 11.48 -3.28 11.83
CA LYS A 12 11.21 -2.05 12.60
C LYS A 12 9.99 -2.16 13.51
N ASN A 13 9.07 -3.08 13.22
CA ASN A 13 7.74 -3.11 13.83
C ASN A 13 7.45 -4.41 14.59
N LEU A 14 8.28 -5.45 14.43
CA LEU A 14 8.20 -6.66 15.24
C LEU A 14 8.95 -6.45 16.57
N ASN A 15 8.24 -6.65 17.67
CA ASN A 15 8.78 -6.46 19.02
C ASN A 15 9.46 -7.71 19.61
N THR A 16 9.23 -8.88 19.00
CA THR A 16 9.73 -10.18 19.48
C THR A 16 10.18 -11.05 18.31
N LEU A 17 11.23 -11.84 18.54
CA LEU A 17 11.73 -12.85 17.60
C LEU A 17 11.92 -14.19 18.34
N PRO A 18 11.45 -15.33 17.79
CA PRO A 18 10.70 -15.46 16.54
C PRO A 18 9.27 -14.92 16.68
N ALA A 19 8.82 -14.16 15.67
CA ALA A 19 7.45 -13.65 15.60
C ALA A 19 6.49 -14.74 15.10
N SER A 20 5.25 -14.78 15.60
CA SER A 20 4.24 -15.68 15.05
C SER A 20 3.80 -15.20 13.67
N ASN A 21 3.26 -16.11 12.83
CA ASN A 21 2.69 -15.72 11.54
C ASN A 21 1.58 -14.65 11.70
N LYS A 22 0.83 -14.69 12.82
CA LYS A 22 -0.19 -13.68 13.15
C LYS A 22 0.43 -12.32 13.45
N ASP A 23 1.56 -12.27 14.15
CA ASP A 23 2.28 -11.02 14.43
C ASP A 23 2.84 -10.41 13.14
N ILE A 24 3.44 -11.24 12.28
CA ILE A 24 3.93 -10.82 10.96
C ILE A 24 2.77 -10.28 10.12
N MET A 25 1.61 -10.95 10.16
CA MET A 25 0.41 -10.51 9.43
C MET A 25 -0.10 -9.16 9.95
N ASN A 26 -0.19 -9.01 11.28
CA ASN A 26 -0.64 -7.78 11.93
C ASN A 26 0.24 -6.59 11.53
N VAL A 27 1.56 -6.75 11.57
CA VAL A 27 2.51 -5.73 11.13
C VAL A 27 2.30 -5.41 9.65
N THR A 28 2.18 -6.45 8.81
CA THR A 28 2.06 -6.26 7.37
C THR A 28 0.80 -5.47 7.00
N VAL A 29 -0.37 -5.82 7.52
CA VAL A 29 -1.63 -5.11 7.21
C VAL A 29 -1.67 -3.70 7.79
N SER A 30 -1.11 -3.49 8.99
CA SER A 30 -1.07 -2.18 9.64
C SER A 30 -0.15 -1.22 8.89
N GLU A 31 1.01 -1.71 8.44
CA GLU A 31 1.96 -0.93 7.66
C GLU A 31 1.45 -0.64 6.25
N ALA A 32 0.75 -1.59 5.63
CA ALA A 32 0.06 -1.38 4.35
C ALA A 32 -1.00 -0.27 4.45
N GLU A 33 -1.87 -0.32 5.45
CA GLU A 33 -2.87 0.72 5.71
C GLU A 33 -2.20 2.09 5.92
N ARG A 34 -1.22 2.18 6.83
CA ARG A 34 -0.51 3.42 7.12
C ARG A 34 0.14 4.01 5.87
N PHE A 35 0.78 3.16 5.06
CA PHE A 35 1.46 3.56 3.84
C PHE A 35 0.48 4.11 2.79
N ALA A 36 -0.65 3.44 2.60
CA ALA A 36 -1.66 3.90 1.65
C ALA A 36 -2.35 5.18 2.12
N ALA A 37 -2.66 5.31 3.40
CA ALA A 37 -3.22 6.55 3.96
C ALA A 37 -2.26 7.73 3.73
N ASN A 38 -0.96 7.55 4.01
CA ASN A 38 0.06 8.56 3.75
C ASN A 38 0.16 8.91 2.25
N THR A 39 0.15 7.91 1.38
CA THR A 39 0.25 8.13 -0.07
C THR A 39 -0.99 8.81 -0.64
N TYR A 40 -2.18 8.40 -0.22
CA TYR A 40 -3.43 9.04 -0.61
C TYR A 40 -3.50 10.50 -0.16
N PHE A 41 -3.10 10.78 1.09
CA PHE A 41 -3.00 12.15 1.60
C PHE A 41 -1.98 12.99 0.81
N PHE A 42 -0.84 12.40 0.49
CA PHE A 42 0.21 13.05 -0.30
C PHE A 42 -0.29 13.44 -1.70
N ILE A 43 -0.89 12.49 -2.42
CA ILE A 43 -1.43 12.74 -3.77
C ILE A 43 -2.55 13.78 -3.73
N SER A 44 -3.49 13.65 -2.79
CA SER A 44 -4.57 14.62 -2.60
C SER A 44 -4.06 16.03 -2.31
N THR A 45 -2.95 16.14 -1.57
CA THR A 45 -2.30 17.43 -1.29
C THR A 45 -1.62 18.00 -2.53
N LEU A 46 -0.93 17.17 -3.32
CA LEU A 46 -0.35 17.61 -4.60
C LEU A 46 -1.44 18.14 -5.54
N LEU A 47 -2.55 17.41 -5.64
CA LEU A 47 -3.68 17.78 -6.50
C LEU A 47 -4.27 19.13 -6.08
N ARG A 48 -4.58 19.30 -4.79
CA ARG A 48 -5.11 20.56 -4.26
C ARG A 48 -4.17 21.75 -4.52
N ASN A 49 -2.86 21.52 -4.42
CA ASN A 49 -1.87 22.58 -4.59
C ASN A 49 -1.55 22.90 -6.06
N ALA A 50 -1.95 22.04 -7.01
CA ALA A 50 -1.61 22.21 -8.41
C ALA A 50 -2.34 23.39 -9.08
N GLY A 51 -3.44 23.88 -8.50
CA GLY A 51 -4.19 25.06 -8.94
C GLY A 51 -4.99 24.90 -10.24
N ASP A 52 -4.48 24.09 -11.18
CA ASP A 52 -5.08 23.77 -12.47
C ASP A 52 -5.55 22.32 -12.54
N GLU A 53 -6.32 21.98 -13.58
CA GLU A 53 -6.66 20.60 -13.91
C GLU A 53 -5.39 19.77 -14.19
N ARG A 54 -5.26 18.65 -13.49
CA ARG A 54 -4.17 17.66 -13.64
C ARG A 54 -4.79 16.26 -13.75
N PRO A 55 -5.26 15.84 -14.93
CA PRO A 55 -6.02 14.60 -15.09
C PRO A 55 -5.24 13.36 -14.62
N ASP A 56 -3.93 13.28 -14.86
CA ASP A 56 -3.11 12.15 -14.38
C ASP A 56 -3.02 12.10 -12.85
N LEU A 57 -2.92 13.27 -12.21
CA LEU A 57 -2.84 13.36 -10.75
C LEU A 57 -4.21 13.10 -10.10
N GLN A 58 -5.29 13.52 -10.76
CA GLN A 58 -6.67 13.17 -10.39
C GLN A 58 -6.89 11.65 -10.45
N ALA A 59 -6.50 11.00 -11.55
CA ALA A 59 -6.57 9.56 -11.70
C ALA A 59 -5.76 8.83 -10.61
N CYS A 60 -4.57 9.36 -10.27
CA CYS A 60 -3.79 8.85 -9.13
C CYS A 60 -4.51 9.02 -7.78
N ALA A 61 -5.20 10.15 -7.56
CA ALA A 61 -5.93 10.39 -6.32
C ALA A 61 -7.08 9.40 -6.15
N GLU A 62 -7.86 9.19 -7.22
CA GLU A 62 -8.96 8.23 -7.26
C GLU A 62 -8.47 6.79 -7.09
N ALA A 63 -7.39 6.42 -7.78
CA ALA A 63 -6.73 5.14 -7.62
C ALA A 63 -6.31 4.89 -6.17
N TYR A 64 -5.64 5.85 -5.53
CA TYR A 64 -5.19 5.69 -4.15
C TYR A 64 -6.30 5.79 -3.11
N ALA A 65 -7.45 6.39 -3.44
CA ALA A 65 -8.65 6.25 -2.61
C ALA A 65 -9.11 4.78 -2.55
N ILE A 66 -9.07 4.08 -3.70
CA ILE A 66 -9.39 2.65 -3.78
C ILE A 66 -8.36 1.82 -3.01
N VAL A 67 -7.06 2.10 -3.18
CA VAL A 67 -5.98 1.40 -2.45
C VAL A 67 -6.13 1.60 -0.94
N ASN A 68 -6.33 2.84 -0.49
CA ASN A 68 -6.49 3.16 0.92
C ASN A 68 -7.68 2.43 1.54
N SER A 69 -8.84 2.47 0.86
CA SER A 69 -10.01 1.70 1.29
C SER A 69 -9.76 0.19 1.32
N ALA A 70 -9.00 -0.36 0.37
CA ALA A 70 -8.67 -1.78 0.35
C ALA A 70 -7.82 -2.21 1.54
N PHE A 71 -6.79 -1.45 1.92
CA PHE A 71 -5.96 -1.80 3.09
C PHE A 71 -6.66 -1.55 4.42
N THR A 72 -7.50 -0.50 4.54
CA THR A 72 -8.38 -0.38 5.72
C THR A 72 -9.31 -1.59 5.88
N ASN A 73 -9.83 -2.12 4.76
CA ASN A 73 -10.59 -3.38 4.79
C ASN A 73 -9.71 -4.58 5.17
N ALA A 74 -8.45 -4.64 4.73
CA ALA A 74 -7.51 -5.70 5.09
C ALA A 74 -7.30 -5.79 6.60
N VAL A 75 -7.14 -4.65 7.27
CA VAL A 75 -7.05 -4.57 8.75
C VAL A 75 -8.33 -5.08 9.41
N SER A 76 -9.50 -4.70 8.90
CA SER A 76 -10.78 -5.21 9.39
C SER A 76 -10.92 -6.72 9.20
N PHE A 77 -10.51 -7.26 8.05
CA PHE A 77 -10.51 -8.69 7.78
C PHE A 77 -9.52 -9.45 8.67
N PHE A 78 -8.35 -8.88 8.93
CA PHE A 78 -7.36 -9.47 9.85
C PHE A 78 -7.94 -9.65 11.26
N LYS A 79 -8.59 -8.60 11.80
CA LYS A 79 -9.26 -8.65 13.12
C LYS A 79 -10.34 -9.72 13.21
N GLN A 80 -10.96 -10.07 12.09
CA GLN A 80 -12.00 -11.11 11.97
C GLN A 80 -11.45 -12.47 11.54
N ALA A 81 -10.12 -12.63 11.42
CA ALA A 81 -9.45 -13.81 10.89
C ALA A 81 -9.91 -14.22 9.46
N TYR A 82 -10.38 -13.27 8.65
CA TYR A 82 -10.80 -13.49 7.26
C TYR A 82 -9.62 -13.36 6.28
N TYR A 83 -8.57 -14.16 6.45
CA TYR A 83 -7.34 -14.09 5.64
C TYR A 83 -7.60 -14.32 4.14
N ASN A 84 -8.57 -15.17 3.79
CA ASN A 84 -8.98 -15.36 2.40
C ASN A 84 -9.56 -14.10 1.74
N LYS A 85 -10.17 -13.19 2.51
CA LYS A 85 -10.65 -11.89 2.00
C LYS A 85 -9.50 -10.92 1.78
N ILE A 86 -8.43 -11.01 2.58
CA ILE A 86 -7.22 -10.20 2.40
C ILE A 86 -6.53 -10.59 1.08
N VAL A 87 -6.36 -11.89 0.81
CA VAL A 87 -5.81 -12.35 -0.48
C VAL A 87 -6.60 -11.79 -1.69
N LYS A 88 -7.93 -11.68 -1.57
CA LYS A 88 -8.79 -11.17 -2.65
C LYS A 88 -8.60 -9.67 -2.95
N ILE A 89 -8.01 -8.88 -2.06
CA ILE A 89 -7.79 -7.45 -2.32
C ILE A 89 -6.62 -7.21 -3.29
N GLU A 90 -5.70 -8.18 -3.44
CA GLU A 90 -4.50 -8.06 -4.29
C GLU A 90 -4.84 -7.55 -5.68
N LYS A 91 -5.78 -8.21 -6.38
CA LYS A 91 -6.14 -7.84 -7.75
C LYS A 91 -6.67 -6.41 -7.79
N LYS A 92 -7.51 -6.03 -6.83
CA LYS A 92 -8.09 -4.68 -6.73
C LYS A 92 -7.01 -3.62 -6.51
N VAL A 93 -6.08 -3.85 -5.59
CA VAL A 93 -5.00 -2.90 -5.30
C VAL A 93 -4.03 -2.81 -6.47
N SER A 94 -3.60 -3.93 -7.04
CA SER A 94 -2.69 -3.96 -8.20
C SER A 94 -3.28 -3.21 -9.39
N THR A 95 -4.55 -3.46 -9.74
CA THR A 95 -5.24 -2.72 -10.81
C THR A 95 -5.37 -1.23 -10.50
N ALA A 96 -5.69 -0.86 -9.26
CA ALA A 96 -5.76 0.55 -8.88
C ALA A 96 -4.39 1.24 -9.00
N VAL A 97 -3.30 0.62 -8.53
CA VAL A 97 -1.95 1.17 -8.67
C VAL A 97 -1.56 1.36 -10.14
N ASP A 98 -1.98 0.46 -11.04
CA ASP A 98 -1.69 0.56 -12.48
C ASP A 98 -2.43 1.72 -13.18
N ILE A 99 -3.53 2.22 -12.59
CA ILE A 99 -4.23 3.43 -13.06
C ILE A 99 -3.38 4.67 -12.79
N CYS A 100 -2.68 4.71 -11.65
CA CYS A 100 -1.80 5.83 -11.30
C CYS A 100 -0.51 5.79 -12.12
N LYS A 101 -0.57 6.31 -13.36
CA LYS A 101 0.61 6.48 -14.21
C LYS A 101 1.60 7.46 -13.60
N THR A 102 2.85 7.41 -14.02
CA THR A 102 3.94 8.18 -13.39
C THR A 102 4.87 8.83 -14.41
N ASP A 103 4.44 8.89 -15.67
CA ASP A 103 5.10 9.51 -16.82
C ASP A 103 4.83 11.02 -16.93
N PHE A 104 4.10 11.60 -15.98
CA PHE A 104 3.87 13.04 -15.87
C PHE A 104 4.80 13.73 -14.88
N TYR A 105 4.98 15.05 -15.06
CA TYR A 105 5.76 15.90 -14.18
C TYR A 105 5.00 16.26 -12.89
N VAL A 106 5.67 16.16 -11.74
CA VAL A 106 5.15 16.59 -10.45
C VAL A 106 5.93 17.83 -9.98
N PRO A 107 5.27 18.99 -9.82
CA PRO A 107 5.92 20.22 -9.34
C PRO A 107 6.71 20.01 -8.05
N GLY A 108 7.94 20.52 -8.02
CA GLY A 108 8.84 20.40 -6.87
C GLY A 108 9.65 19.10 -6.80
N TYR A 109 9.47 18.17 -7.73
CA TYR A 109 10.20 16.90 -7.76
C TYR A 109 10.97 16.71 -9.06
N LYS A 110 12.23 16.28 -8.94
CA LYS A 110 13.07 15.89 -10.10
C LYS A 110 12.64 14.56 -10.71
N ILE A 111 12.15 13.64 -9.86
CA ILE A 111 11.65 12.32 -10.23
C ILE A 111 10.25 12.21 -9.64
N ASN A 112 9.29 11.73 -10.43
CA ASN A 112 7.91 11.58 -9.96
C ASN A 112 7.89 10.68 -8.70
N PRO A 113 7.50 11.20 -7.52
CA PRO A 113 7.53 10.46 -6.26
C PRO A 113 6.56 9.27 -6.24
N LEU A 114 5.59 9.23 -7.15
CA LEU A 114 4.62 8.15 -7.26
C LEU A 114 5.23 6.87 -7.82
N VAL A 115 6.37 6.94 -8.53
CA VAL A 115 7.10 5.76 -9.02
C VAL A 115 7.44 4.82 -7.86
N GLU A 116 8.09 5.37 -6.84
CA GLU A 116 8.54 4.58 -5.69
C GLU A 116 7.37 4.18 -4.80
N ARG A 117 6.35 5.04 -4.65
CA ARG A 117 5.16 4.72 -3.86
C ARG A 117 4.34 3.59 -4.49
N ASN A 118 4.16 3.60 -5.80
CA ASN A 118 3.50 2.52 -6.55
C ASN A 118 4.26 1.19 -6.39
N ARG A 119 5.60 1.22 -6.46
CA ARG A 119 6.44 0.03 -6.23
C ARG A 119 6.24 -0.52 -4.81
N GLN A 120 6.31 0.35 -3.80
CA GLN A 120 6.16 -0.04 -2.40
C GLN A 120 4.77 -0.60 -2.08
N THR A 121 3.69 -0.01 -2.64
CA THR A 121 2.33 -0.56 -2.50
C THR A 121 2.23 -1.98 -3.06
N LYS A 122 2.78 -2.25 -4.25
CA LYS A 122 2.78 -3.60 -4.83
C LYS A 122 3.55 -4.61 -3.98
N ILE A 123 4.63 -4.18 -3.32
CA ILE A 123 5.38 -5.02 -2.38
C ILE A 123 4.54 -5.33 -1.15
N LEU A 124 3.85 -4.33 -0.57
CA LEU A 124 2.99 -4.53 0.61
C LEU A 124 1.86 -5.52 0.32
N VAL A 125 1.20 -5.41 -0.84
CA VAL A 125 0.21 -6.41 -1.29
C VAL A 125 0.82 -7.81 -1.39
N SER A 126 2.02 -7.93 -1.97
CA SER A 126 2.70 -9.22 -2.11
C SER A 126 3.04 -9.84 -0.75
N MET A 127 3.47 -9.01 0.20
CA MET A 127 3.70 -9.42 1.58
C MET A 127 2.40 -9.92 2.23
N GLU A 128 1.29 -9.17 2.15
CA GLU A 128 0.00 -9.57 2.71
C GLU A 128 -0.46 -10.91 2.16
N LYS A 129 -0.30 -11.15 0.85
CA LYS A 129 -0.66 -12.41 0.20
C LYS A 129 0.15 -13.58 0.75
N ILE A 130 1.49 -13.45 0.77
CA ILE A 130 2.39 -14.51 1.27
C ILE A 130 2.04 -14.84 2.72
N VAL A 131 1.94 -13.81 3.57
CA VAL A 131 1.71 -14.02 5.00
C VAL A 131 0.29 -14.53 5.27
N SER A 132 -0.72 -14.13 4.48
CA SER A 132 -2.08 -14.70 4.58
C SER A 132 -2.08 -16.22 4.36
N HIS A 133 -1.27 -16.73 3.43
CA HIS A 133 -1.11 -18.17 3.23
C HIS A 133 -0.40 -18.84 4.41
N MET A 134 0.59 -18.17 5.01
CA MET A 134 1.31 -18.68 6.19
C MET A 134 0.43 -18.77 7.44
N VAL A 135 -0.51 -17.84 7.64
CA VAL A 135 -1.43 -17.85 8.80
C VAL A 135 -2.59 -18.82 8.61
N SER A 136 -2.95 -19.12 7.35
CA SER A 136 -4.05 -20.06 7.03
C SER A 136 -3.61 -21.53 6.99
N SER A 137 -2.31 -21.79 7.13
CA SER A 137 -1.71 -23.13 7.19
C SER A 137 -1.56 -23.59 8.64
#